data_AF-F6Z4Z6-F1
#
_entry.id   AF-F6Z4Z6-F1
#
_cell.length_a   1.000
_cell.length_b   1.000
_cell.length_c   1.000
_cell.angle_alpha   90.00
_cell.angle_beta   90.00
_cell.angle_gamma   90.00
#
_symmetry.space_group_name_H-M   'P 1'
#
loop_
_entity.id
_entity.type
_entity.pdbx_description
1 polymer ?
#
loop_
_entity_poly.entity_id
_entity_poly.type
_entity_poly.pdbx_seq_one_letter_code
_entity_poly.pdbx_strand_id
1 'polypeptide(L)'
;MSVAAGTNNRLPCLMSDKPDTQRPCNTQACGSRWHYTLWTECSVSCGGGSRTRDVHCLDESGSFSSLCNQSQKPKNAERCNTVSCFALRDPNCEDQRSDCEQYRRARFCAYPMYRNVCCATCSRELAGHTTASHGR
;
A
#
# COMPACT_ATOMS: atom_id res chain seq x y z
N MET A 1 -11.41 36.76 82.15
CA MET A 1 -10.81 37.95 81.50
C MET A 1 -11.00 37.78 80.00
N SER A 2 -11.63 38.76 79.39
CA SER A 2 -12.27 38.83 78.07
C SER A 2 -11.54 38.15 76.90
N VAL A 3 -12.27 37.32 76.15
CA VAL A 3 -11.91 36.90 74.78
C VAL A 3 -12.37 38.00 73.81
N ALA A 4 -11.42 38.71 73.21
CA ALA A 4 -11.72 39.61 72.10
C ALA A 4 -12.08 38.79 70.85
N ALA A 5 -13.15 39.20 70.18
CA ALA A 5 -13.75 38.51 69.06
C ALA A 5 -12.74 38.25 67.93
N GLY A 6 -12.63 36.99 67.52
CA GLY A 6 -11.81 36.59 66.39
C GLY A 6 -12.30 37.25 65.10
N THR A 7 -11.45 38.06 64.49
CA THR A 7 -11.60 38.44 63.08
C THR A 7 -11.28 37.22 62.23
N ASN A 8 -12.27 36.34 62.09
CA ASN A 8 -12.21 35.21 61.18
C ASN A 8 -12.29 35.78 59.76
N ASN A 9 -11.13 36.03 59.17
CA ASN A 9 -10.97 36.58 57.84
C ASN A 9 -11.35 35.51 56.80
N ARG A 10 -12.65 35.22 56.70
CA ARG A 10 -13.24 34.20 55.82
C ARG A 10 -13.92 34.84 54.61
N LEU A 11 -13.29 35.84 53.99
CA LEU A 11 -13.72 36.42 52.72
C LEU A 11 -12.64 36.46 51.62
N PRO A 12 -12.02 35.33 51.21
CA PRO A 12 -11.27 35.33 49.94
C PRO A 12 -12.07 34.73 48.75
N CYS A 13 -13.12 33.95 49.01
CA CYS A 13 -13.76 33.13 47.97
C CYS A 13 -15.14 33.63 47.50
N LEU A 14 -15.75 34.60 48.17
CA LEU A 14 -17.10 35.11 47.84
C LEU A 14 -17.11 36.28 46.85
N MET A 15 -15.94 36.89 46.59
CA MET A 15 -15.77 38.08 45.74
C MET A 15 -14.77 37.84 44.60
N SER A 16 -14.40 36.59 44.35
CA SER A 16 -13.47 36.21 43.28
C SER A 16 -14.29 35.59 42.15
N ASP A 17 -14.12 36.09 40.93
CA ASP A 17 -14.69 35.45 39.74
C ASP A 17 -14.28 33.98 39.71
N LYS A 18 -15.24 33.11 39.36
CA LYS A 18 -14.99 31.67 39.29
C LYS A 18 -13.82 31.43 38.33
N PRO A 19 -12.75 30.73 38.76
CA PRO A 19 -11.62 30.48 37.88
C PRO A 19 -12.05 29.66 36.67
N ASP A 20 -11.45 29.94 35.52
CA ASP A 20 -11.71 29.21 34.29
C ASP A 20 -11.54 27.71 34.52
N THR A 21 -12.63 26.97 34.33
CA THR A 21 -12.63 25.51 34.46
C THR A 21 -12.15 24.81 33.18
N GLN A 22 -11.80 25.58 32.15
CA GLN A 22 -11.39 25.08 30.85
C GLN A 22 -10.14 25.84 30.40
N ARG A 23 -9.23 25.10 29.74
CA ARG A 23 -8.05 25.68 29.09
C ARG A 23 -7.93 25.08 27.69
N PRO A 24 -7.45 25.86 26.71
CA PRO A 24 -7.19 25.33 25.38
C PRO A 24 -6.05 24.30 25.45
N CYS A 25 -6.18 23.21 24.71
CA CYS A 25 -5.16 22.19 24.53
C CYS A 25 -4.85 22.01 23.03
N ASN A 26 -3.66 21.50 22.71
CA ASN A 26 -3.19 21.34 21.33
C ASN A 26 -3.22 22.65 20.52
N THR A 27 -2.83 23.77 21.15
CA THR A 27 -2.80 25.09 20.50
C THR A 27 -1.66 25.23 19.49
N GLN A 28 -0.69 24.32 19.50
CA GLN A 28 0.33 24.26 18.47
C GLN A 28 -0.25 23.75 17.14
N ALA A 29 0.14 24.39 16.04
CA ALA A 29 -0.12 23.88 14.70
C ALA A 29 0.44 22.46 14.57
N CYS A 30 -0.37 21.52 14.08
CA CYS A 30 0.12 20.21 13.69
C CYS A 30 1.12 20.42 12.54
N GLY A 31 2.27 19.75 12.62
CA GLY A 31 3.23 19.76 11.53
C GLY A 31 2.69 19.12 10.25
N SER A 32 3.40 19.32 9.14
CA SER A 32 3.07 18.66 7.88
C SER A 32 3.18 17.14 8.00
N ARG A 33 2.24 16.41 7.38
CA ARG A 33 2.16 14.95 7.45
C ARG A 33 2.08 14.34 6.06
N TRP A 34 2.48 13.07 5.95
CA TRP A 34 2.34 12.30 4.74
C TRP A 34 0.89 11.82 4.58
N HIS A 35 0.31 12.14 3.44
CA HIS A 35 -0.97 11.65 2.96
C HIS A 35 -0.74 10.77 1.73
N TYR A 36 -1.60 9.77 1.56
CA TYR A 36 -1.52 8.87 0.42
C TYR A 36 -2.89 8.39 -0.01
N THR A 37 -3.03 8.08 -1.29
CA THR A 37 -4.24 7.48 -1.84
C THR A 37 -4.24 5.96 -1.61
N LEU A 38 -5.37 5.33 -1.93
CA LEU A 38 -5.39 3.88 -2.15
C LEU A 38 -4.44 3.50 -3.29
N TRP A 39 -3.98 2.25 -3.25
CA TRP A 39 -3.24 1.66 -4.36
C TRP A 39 -4.13 1.55 -5.60
N THR A 40 -3.55 1.78 -6.78
CA THR A 40 -4.16 1.41 -8.05
C THR A 40 -4.34 -0.10 -8.14
N GLU A 41 -5.11 -0.52 -9.14
CA GLU A 41 -5.08 -1.91 -9.56
C GLU A 41 -3.66 -2.33 -9.98
N CYS A 42 -3.37 -3.62 -9.84
CA CYS A 42 -2.11 -4.18 -10.29
C CYS A 42 -2.03 -4.17 -11.82
N SER A 43 -0.86 -3.83 -12.36
CA SER A 43 -0.64 -3.76 -13.81
C SER A 43 -0.88 -5.08 -14.54
N VAL A 44 -0.79 -6.21 -13.84
CA VAL A 44 -1.07 -7.56 -14.34
C VAL A 44 -1.77 -8.36 -13.25
N SER A 45 -2.58 -9.34 -13.65
CA SER A 45 -3.30 -10.24 -12.73
C SER A 45 -2.43 -11.37 -12.16
N CYS A 46 -1.26 -11.63 -12.75
CA CYS A 46 -0.31 -12.69 -12.34
C CYS A 46 1.11 -12.37 -12.85
N GLY A 47 2.09 -13.16 -12.44
CA GLY A 47 3.46 -13.10 -12.96
C GLY A 47 4.31 -11.95 -12.42
N GLY A 48 3.79 -11.20 -11.43
CA GLY A 48 4.47 -10.07 -10.80
C GLY A 48 4.29 -8.77 -11.55
N GLY A 49 3.29 -7.99 -11.14
CA GLY A 49 3.04 -6.63 -11.62
C GLY A 49 3.51 -5.56 -10.66
N SER A 50 3.16 -4.33 -10.97
CA SER A 50 3.30 -3.17 -10.09
C SER A 50 1.96 -2.49 -9.87
N ARG A 51 1.80 -1.91 -8.69
CA ARG A 51 0.74 -0.95 -8.38
C ARG A 51 1.35 0.30 -7.79
N THR A 52 0.70 1.42 -8.01
CA THR A 52 1.17 2.74 -7.58
C THR A 52 0.12 3.42 -6.72
N ARG A 53 0.55 4.42 -5.95
CA ARG A 53 -0.34 5.34 -5.24
C ARG A 53 0.32 6.71 -5.17
N ASP A 54 -0.50 7.74 -5.04
CA ASP A 54 -0.02 9.09 -4.82
C ASP A 54 0.37 9.28 -3.36
N VAL A 55 1.49 9.98 -3.14
CA VAL A 55 2.03 10.26 -1.81
C VAL A 55 2.44 11.72 -1.77
N HIS A 56 1.77 12.49 -0.92
CA HIS A 56 1.94 13.92 -0.81
C HIS A 56 2.17 14.33 0.63
N CYS A 57 3.08 15.27 0.84
CA CYS A 57 3.25 15.93 2.12
C CYS A 57 2.33 17.14 2.16
N LEU A 58 1.39 17.18 3.10
CA LEU A 58 0.41 18.26 3.22
C LEU A 58 0.53 18.93 4.59
N ASP A 59 0.25 20.22 4.66
CA ASP A 59 0.08 20.97 5.90
C ASP A 59 -1.37 20.90 6.43
N GLU A 60 -1.67 21.60 7.52
CA GLU A 60 -3.01 21.64 8.12
C GLU A 60 -4.07 22.27 7.21
N SER A 61 -3.67 23.13 6.27
CA SER A 61 -4.56 23.74 5.29
C SER A 61 -4.84 22.83 4.09
N GLY A 62 -4.17 21.68 4.00
CA GLY A 62 -4.22 20.77 2.86
C GLY A 62 -3.32 21.20 1.70
N SER A 63 -2.45 22.19 1.90
CA SER A 63 -1.51 22.67 0.88
C SER A 63 -0.27 21.77 0.83
N PHE A 64 0.36 21.66 -0.35
CA PHE A 64 1.60 20.91 -0.51
C PHE A 64 2.72 21.54 0.32
N SER A 65 3.41 20.70 1.09
CA SER A 65 4.51 21.06 1.95
C SER A 65 5.74 20.17 1.68
N SER A 66 6.92 20.63 2.07
CA SER A 66 8.16 19.86 2.06
C SER A 66 8.68 19.52 3.46
N LEU A 67 7.93 19.87 4.51
CA LEU A 67 8.36 19.79 5.91
C LEU A 67 8.14 18.40 6.53
N CYS A 68 7.60 17.43 5.80
CA CYS A 68 7.40 16.07 6.31
C CYS A 68 8.72 15.34 6.50
N ASN A 69 8.78 14.49 7.52
CA ASN A 69 9.92 13.62 7.77
C ASN A 69 10.09 12.60 6.62
N GLN A 70 11.18 12.73 5.85
CA GLN A 70 11.44 11.88 4.68
C GLN A 70 11.67 10.41 5.05
N SER A 71 12.18 10.12 6.25
CA SER A 71 12.37 8.74 6.72
C SER A 71 11.04 7.99 6.92
N GLN A 72 9.94 8.74 7.06
CA GLN A 72 8.59 8.19 7.20
C GLN A 72 7.81 8.21 5.88
N LYS A 73 8.42 8.61 4.76
CA LYS A 73 7.75 8.70 3.48
C LYS A 73 7.21 7.33 3.06
N PRO A 74 5.88 7.18 2.87
CA PRO A 74 5.30 5.94 2.40
C PRO A 74 5.77 5.61 0.97
N LYS A 75 5.88 4.31 0.65
CA LYS A 75 6.18 3.86 -0.72
C LYS A 75 5.08 4.31 -1.68
N ASN A 76 5.45 4.79 -2.86
CA ASN A 76 4.52 5.14 -3.95
C ASN A 76 4.34 4.03 -4.98
N ALA A 77 5.16 2.98 -4.93
CA ALA A 77 5.08 1.82 -5.81
C ALA A 77 5.41 0.53 -5.05
N GLU A 78 4.72 -0.55 -5.40
CA GLU A 78 5.05 -1.88 -4.90
C GLU A 78 4.72 -2.99 -5.89
N ARG A 79 5.30 -4.18 -5.65
CA ARG A 79 4.99 -5.37 -6.42
C ARG A 79 3.69 -5.99 -5.95
N CYS A 80 2.91 -6.49 -6.90
CA CYS A 80 1.64 -7.16 -6.67
C CYS A 80 1.50 -8.37 -7.60
N ASN A 81 0.56 -9.26 -7.29
CA ASN A 81 0.27 -10.45 -8.10
C ASN A 81 1.51 -11.27 -8.48
N THR A 82 2.37 -11.51 -7.48
CA THR A 82 3.67 -12.20 -7.63
C THR A 82 3.55 -13.70 -7.88
N VAL A 83 2.34 -14.26 -7.73
CA VAL A 83 2.05 -15.64 -8.12
C VAL A 83 2.29 -15.78 -9.61
N SER A 84 3.09 -16.78 -9.99
CA SER A 84 3.34 -17.09 -11.39
C SER A 84 2.02 -17.24 -12.15
N CYS A 85 1.93 -16.70 -13.37
CA CYS A 85 0.81 -16.97 -14.26
C CYS A 85 0.65 -18.46 -14.57
N PHE A 86 1.72 -19.26 -14.36
CA PHE A 86 1.69 -20.72 -14.47
C PHE A 86 1.19 -21.43 -13.21
N ALA A 87 1.02 -20.74 -12.07
CA ALA A 87 0.45 -21.31 -10.85
C ALA A 87 -1.08 -21.08 -10.76
N LEU A 88 -1.64 -20.29 -11.68
CA LEU A 88 -3.08 -20.33 -12.03
C LEU A 88 -3.40 -21.49 -13.00
N ARG A 89 -2.38 -22.22 -13.43
CA ARG A 89 -2.51 -23.38 -14.30
C ARG A 89 -3.05 -24.53 -13.46
N ASP A 90 -4.14 -25.09 -13.94
CA ASP A 90 -4.83 -26.24 -13.38
C ASP A 90 -3.83 -27.32 -12.93
N PRO A 91 -3.87 -27.77 -11.65
CA PRO A 91 -3.08 -28.91 -11.18
C PRO A 91 -3.29 -30.18 -12.00
N ASN A 92 -4.37 -30.26 -12.78
CA ASN A 92 -4.72 -31.37 -13.66
C ASN A 92 -4.27 -31.16 -15.12
N CYS A 93 -3.43 -30.16 -15.40
CA CYS A 93 -2.89 -29.91 -16.74
C CYS A 93 -1.89 -31.03 -17.14
N GLU A 94 -2.43 -32.08 -17.75
CA GLU A 94 -1.72 -33.24 -18.28
C GLU A 94 -1.62 -33.15 -19.82
N ASP A 95 -0.61 -33.79 -20.41
CA ASP A 95 -0.52 -33.93 -21.87
C ASP A 95 -1.47 -35.05 -22.34
N GLN A 96 -2.32 -34.76 -23.30
CA GLN A 96 -3.24 -35.74 -23.91
C GLN A 96 -2.56 -36.57 -25.00
N ARG A 97 -1.33 -36.22 -25.39
CA ARG A 97 -0.57 -36.94 -26.42
C ARG A 97 0.88 -37.17 -25.98
N SER A 98 1.46 -38.28 -26.42
CA SER A 98 2.85 -38.66 -26.12
C SER A 98 3.89 -37.96 -27.01
N ASP A 99 3.49 -37.41 -28.17
CA ASP A 99 4.35 -36.69 -29.11
C ASP A 99 4.42 -35.17 -28.84
N CYS A 100 3.95 -34.74 -27.69
CA CYS A 100 3.91 -33.33 -27.31
C CYS A 100 5.29 -32.64 -27.31
N GLU A 101 6.38 -33.36 -27.01
CA GLU A 101 7.75 -32.83 -27.11
C GLU A 101 8.16 -32.54 -28.56
N GLN A 102 7.62 -33.27 -29.53
CA GLN A 102 7.85 -33.01 -30.94
C GLN A 102 7.10 -31.74 -31.38
N TYR A 103 5.85 -31.57 -30.94
CA TYR A 103 5.08 -30.36 -31.20
C TYR A 103 5.71 -29.12 -30.57
N ARG A 104 6.30 -29.28 -29.38
CA ARG A 104 7.09 -28.24 -28.72
C ARG A 104 8.31 -27.82 -29.56
N ARG A 105 9.15 -28.80 -29.93
CA ARG A 105 10.38 -28.55 -30.72
C ARG A 105 10.09 -27.94 -32.10
N ALA A 106 8.94 -28.27 -32.69
CA ALA A 106 8.50 -27.72 -33.96
C ALA A 106 7.70 -26.39 -33.83
N ARG A 107 7.69 -25.77 -32.64
CA ARG A 107 7.00 -24.50 -32.33
C ARG A 107 5.48 -24.51 -32.55
N PHE A 108 4.86 -25.68 -32.58
CA PHE A 108 3.40 -25.79 -32.70
C PHE A 108 2.66 -25.29 -31.45
N CYS A 109 3.34 -25.14 -30.31
CA CYS A 109 2.78 -24.54 -29.09
C CYS A 109 2.36 -23.06 -29.24
N ALA A 110 2.72 -22.42 -30.36
CA ALA A 110 2.19 -21.11 -30.76
C ALA A 110 0.70 -21.17 -31.16
N TYR A 111 0.20 -22.35 -31.56
CA TYR A 111 -1.19 -22.54 -31.97
C TYR A 111 -2.06 -23.04 -30.79
N PRO A 112 -3.24 -22.44 -30.56
CA PRO A 112 -4.12 -22.79 -29.45
C PRO A 112 -4.54 -24.27 -29.42
N MET A 113 -4.76 -24.87 -30.60
CA MET A 113 -5.15 -26.28 -30.75
C MET A 113 -4.13 -27.25 -30.15
N TYR A 114 -2.83 -26.97 -30.30
CA TYR A 114 -1.77 -27.82 -29.73
C TYR A 114 -1.51 -27.50 -28.26
N ARG A 115 -1.76 -26.25 -27.81
CA ARG A 115 -1.65 -25.87 -26.40
C ARG A 115 -2.65 -26.60 -25.50
N ASN A 116 -3.85 -26.86 -26.00
CA ASN A 116 -4.88 -27.58 -25.25
C ASN A 116 -4.59 -29.08 -25.15
N VAL A 117 -3.98 -29.66 -26.19
CA VAL A 117 -3.64 -31.09 -26.25
C VAL A 117 -2.33 -31.38 -25.51
N CYS A 118 -1.36 -30.47 -25.59
CA CYS A 118 -0.04 -30.58 -24.98
C CYS A 118 0.11 -29.57 -23.84
N CYS A 119 -0.84 -29.59 -22.91
CA CYS A 119 -0.92 -28.61 -21.82
C CYS A 119 0.37 -28.61 -21.00
N ALA A 120 0.83 -29.79 -20.53
CA ALA A 120 2.03 -29.97 -19.69
C ALA A 120 3.32 -29.55 -20.41
N THR A 121 3.44 -29.92 -21.68
CA THR A 121 4.64 -29.68 -22.49
C THR A 121 4.71 -28.27 -23.08
N CYS A 122 3.61 -27.71 -23.60
CA CYS A 122 3.61 -26.38 -24.23
C CYS A 122 3.74 -25.22 -23.24
N SER A 123 3.49 -25.46 -21.96
CA SER A 123 3.84 -24.46 -20.94
C SER A 123 5.34 -24.28 -20.75
N ARG A 124 6.16 -25.27 -21.14
CA ARG A 124 7.62 -25.22 -20.95
C ARG A 124 8.25 -24.18 -21.87
N GLU A 125 7.62 -23.86 -23.00
CA GLU A 125 8.11 -22.87 -24.00
C GLU A 125 7.91 -21.41 -23.59
N LEU A 126 6.92 -21.09 -22.74
CA LEU A 126 6.67 -19.71 -22.32
C LEU A 126 7.64 -19.21 -21.24
N ALA A 127 8.54 -20.06 -20.76
CA ALA A 127 9.67 -19.64 -19.94
C ALA A 127 10.74 -18.88 -20.77
N GLY A 128 10.70 -18.94 -22.11
CA GLY A 128 11.69 -18.33 -23.01
C GLY A 128 11.39 -16.91 -23.51
N HIS A 129 10.23 -16.33 -23.20
CA HIS A 129 9.86 -14.98 -23.67
C HIS A 129 9.99 -13.86 -22.62
N THR A 130 10.62 -14.12 -21.47
CA THR A 130 10.88 -13.11 -20.42
C THR A 130 12.31 -12.57 -20.40
N THR A 131 13.06 -12.70 -21.49
CA THR A 131 14.34 -11.98 -21.69
C THR A 131 14.39 -11.27 -23.04
N ALA A 132 13.78 -10.10 -23.13
CA ALA A 132 14.16 -9.06 -24.09
C ALA A 132 13.93 -7.69 -23.42
N SER A 133 14.79 -7.38 -22.46
CA SER A 133 14.98 -6.02 -21.96
C SER A 133 15.89 -5.23 -22.90
N HIS A 134 15.48 -3.99 -23.17
CA HIS A 134 16.28 -2.80 -23.58
C HIS A 134 16.73 -2.62 -25.04
N GLY A 135 16.41 -1.44 -25.59
CA GLY A 135 17.05 -0.90 -26.79
C GLY A 135 16.27 0.20 -27.52
N ARG A 136 16.24 1.42 -26.97
CA ARG A 136 16.24 2.66 -27.78
C ARG A 136 16.88 3.79 -27.01
#